data_AF-A0A961QU23-F1
#
_entry.id   AF-A0A961QU23-F1
#
_cell.length_a   1.000
_cell.length_b   1.000
_cell.length_c   1.000
_cell.angle_alpha   90.00
_cell.angle_beta   90.00
_cell.angle_gamma   90.00
#
_symmetry.space_group_name_H-M   'P 1'
#
loop_
_entity.id
_entity.type
_entity.pdbx_description
1 polymer ?
#
loop_
_entity_poly.entity_id
_entity_poly.type
_entity_poly.pdbx_seq_one_letter_code
_entity_poly.pdbx_strand_id
1 'polypeptide(L)' 'DLPEAALIGLIQKGDKVIVPRGDTRLEEGDILTIFAMRETVADVERLFQVGIDFF' A
#
# COMPACT_ATOMS: atom_id res chain seq x y z
N ASP A 1 10.39 2.95 -2.09
CA ASP A 1 9.70 3.20 -3.37
C ASP A 1 8.88 1.99 -3.78
N LEU A 2 7.79 2.20 -4.52
CA LEU A 2 6.93 1.14 -5.00
C LEU A 2 7.61 0.40 -6.18
N PRO A 3 7.46 -0.93 -6.33
CA PRO A 3 8.11 -1.66 -7.42
C PRO A 3 7.60 -1.21 -8.78
N GLU A 4 8.43 -1.37 -9.81
CA GLU A 4 8.03 -1.10 -11.19
C GLU A 4 6.85 -2.00 -11.58
N ALA A 5 5.83 -1.43 -12.23
CA ALA A 5 4.55 -2.06 -12.53
C ALA A 5 3.60 -2.33 -11.34
N ALA A 6 3.81 -1.68 -10.19
CA ALA A 6 2.79 -1.56 -9.14
C ALA A 6 2.22 -0.13 -9.07
N LEU A 7 0.93 0.00 -8.74
CA LEU A 7 0.21 1.27 -8.61
C LEU A 7 -0.76 1.22 -7.44
N ILE A 8 -0.71 2.23 -6.56
CA ILE A 8 -1.73 2.44 -5.53
C ILE A 8 -2.96 3.06 -6.18
N GLY A 9 -4.07 2.33 -6.18
CA GLY A 9 -5.33 2.78 -6.77
C GLY A 9 -6.20 3.57 -5.80
N LEU A 10 -6.41 3.02 -4.60
CA LEU A 10 -7.31 3.56 -3.59
C LEU A 10 -6.75 3.32 -2.19
N ILE A 11 -7.13 4.21 -1.27
CA ILE A 11 -6.89 4.04 0.17
C ILE A 11 -8.23 4.10 0.87
N GLN A 12 -8.52 3.10 1.69
CA GLN A 12 -9.62 3.13 2.64
C GLN A 12 -9.09 3.56 4.01
N LYS A 13 -9.56 4.73 4.47
CA LYS A 13 -9.28 5.31 5.79
C LYS A 13 -10.53 5.20 6.65
N GLY A 14 -10.60 4.17 7.50
CA GLY A 14 -11.83 3.82 8.20
C GLY A 14 -12.98 3.55 7.23
N ASP A 15 -14.03 4.38 7.29
CA ASP A 15 -15.23 4.25 6.44
C ASP A 15 -15.14 5.05 5.13
N LYS A 16 -14.03 5.73 4.87
CA LYS A 16 -13.87 6.59 3.68
C LYS A 16 -12.90 5.96 2.69
N VAL A 17 -13.26 6.00 1.40
CA VAL A 17 -12.37 5.62 0.30
C VAL A 17 -11.90 6.88 -0.40
N ILE A 18 -10.58 7.01 -0.59
CA ILE A 18 -9.95 8.13 -1.28
C ILE A 18 -9.05 7.66 -2.41
N VAL A 19 -8.91 8.48 -3.46
CA VAL A 19 -7.89 8.31 -4.49
C VAL A 19 -6.63 9.04 -4.02
N PRO A 20 -5.48 8.37 -3.88
CA PRO A 20 -4.25 9.00 -3.42
C PRO A 20 -3.72 10.02 -4.44
N ARG A 21 -3.05 11.04 -3.90
CA ARG A 21 -2.26 12.05 -4.61
C ARG A 21 -0.81 11.98 -4.11
N GLY A 22 0.09 12.71 -4.77
CA GLY A 22 1.52 12.68 -4.45
C GLY A 22 1.87 13.11 -3.01
N ASP A 23 0.98 13.82 -2.33
CA ASP A 23 1.09 14.27 -0.95
C ASP A 23 0.26 13.45 0.04
N THR A 24 -0.42 12.39 -0.41
CA THR A 24 -1.25 11.56 0.46
C THR A 24 -0.41 10.79 1.45
N ARG A 25 -0.71 10.98 2.75
CA ARG A 25 -0.04 10.30 3.86
C ARG A 25 -0.83 9.07 4.30
N LEU A 26 -0.13 7.95 4.42
CA LEU A 26 -0.65 6.73 5.01
C LEU A 26 -0.60 6.82 6.52
N GLU A 27 -1.61 6.27 7.17
CA GLU A 27 -1.75 6.20 8.61
C GLU A 27 -1.99 4.75 9.03
N GLU A 28 -1.77 4.45 10.30
CA GLU A 28 -2.06 3.13 10.84
C GLU A 28 -3.54 2.79 10.67
N GLY A 29 -3.82 1.54 10.27
CA GLY A 29 -5.18 1.06 10.00
C GLY A 29 -5.71 1.39 8.60
N ASP A 30 -4.96 2.13 7.77
CA ASP A 30 -5.30 2.30 6.36
C ASP A 30 -5.26 0.97 5.61
N ILE A 31 -6.24 0.76 4.72
CA ILE A 31 -6.27 -0.38 3.80
C ILE A 31 -5.98 0.13 2.39
N LEU A 32 -4.90 -0.36 1.79
CA LEU A 32 -4.48 0.02 0.44
C LEU A 32 -4.97 -0.97 -0.61
N THR A 33 -5.54 -0.47 -1.70
CA THR A 33 -5.77 -1.25 -2.92
C THR A 33 -4.63 -1.00 -3.89
N ILE A 34 -3.86 -2.04 -4.21
CA ILE A 34 -2.70 -1.98 -5.10
C ILE A 34 -2.96 -2.86 -6.32
N PHE A 35 -2.75 -2.31 -7.51
CA PHE A 35 -2.69 -3.06 -8.75
C PHE A 35 -1.22 -3.38 -9.05
N ALA A 36 -0.91 -4.63 -9.31
CA ALA A 36 0.45 -5.07 -9.64
C ALA A 36 0.39 -6.22 -10.65
N MET A 37 1.45 -6.35 -11.45
CA MET A 37 1.68 -7.56 -12.25
C MET A 37 1.98 -8.75 -11.34
N ARG A 38 1.64 -9.95 -11.81
CA ARG A 38 1.75 -11.18 -11.01
C ARG A 38 3.17 -11.39 -10.47
N GLU A 39 4.18 -11.15 -11.30
CA GLU A 39 5.59 -11.29 -10.91
C GLU A 39 6.01 -10.33 -9.79
N THR A 40 5.34 -9.19 -9.65
CA THR A 40 5.71 -8.11 -8.72
C THR A 40 4.98 -8.20 -7.37
N VAL A 41 3.97 -9.08 -7.23
CA VAL A 41 3.16 -9.20 -6.01
C VAL A 41 4.02 -9.47 -4.78
N ALA A 42 5.00 -10.37 -4.88
CA ALA A 42 5.87 -10.71 -3.75
C ALA A 42 6.73 -9.53 -3.27
N ASP A 43 7.15 -8.65 -4.18
CA ASP A 43 7.93 -7.46 -3.82
C ASP A 43 7.05 -6.40 -3.14
N VAL A 44 5.79 -6.27 -3.58
CA VAL A 44 4.80 -5.41 -2.91
C VAL A 44 4.53 -5.92 -1.49
N GLU A 45 4.32 -7.22 -1.30
CA GLU A 45 4.08 -7.80 0.04
C GLU A 45 5.21 -7.49 1.01
N ARG A 46 6.48 -7.60 0.57
CA ARG A 46 7.65 -7.31 1.41
C ARG A 46 7.74 -5.85 1.86
N LEU A 47 7.23 -4.89 1.08
CA LEU A 47 7.24 -3.47 1.48
C LEU A 47 6.37 -3.17 2.69
N PHE A 48 5.32 -3.96 2.89
CA PHE A 48 4.37 -3.78 4.00
C PHE A 48 4.55 -4.83 5.11
N GLN A 49 5.55 -5.71 4.99
CA GLN A 49 5.98 -6.56 6.09
C GLN A 49 6.66 -5.70 7.16
N VAL A 50 6.07 -5.64 8.34
CA VAL A 50 6.72 -5.10 9.53
C VAL A 50 7.67 -6.13 10.11
N GLY A 51 8.86 -5.67 10.51
CA GLY A 51 9.80 -6.47 11.31
C GLY A 51 9.19 -6.81 12.67
N ILE A 52 9.68 -7.88 13.30
CA ILE A 52 9.12 -8.47 14.54
C ILE A 52 9.09 -7.49 15.75
N ASP A 53 9.74 -6.32 15.65
CA ASP A 53 9.91 -5.36 16.74
C ASP A 53 8.70 -4.42 16.99
N PHE A 54 7.51 -4.72 16.47
CA PHE A 54 6.28 -3.89 16.60
C PHE A 54 5.28 -4.40 17.67
N PHE A 55 5.71 -5.24 18.62
CA PHE A 55 4.92 -5.64 19.79
C PHE A 55 5.44 -5.02 21.09
#